data_AF-A0A915L8Z0-F1
#
_entry.id   AF-A0A915L8Z0-F1
#
_cell.length_a   1.000
_cell.length_b   1.000
_cell.length_c   1.000
_cell.angle_alpha   90.00
_cell.angle_beta   90.00
_cell.angle_gamma   90.00
#
_symmetry.space_group_name_H-M   'P 1'
#
loop_
_entity.id
_entity.type
_entity.pdbx_description
1 polymer ?
#
loop_
_entity_poly.entity_id
_entity_poly.type
_entity_poly.pdbx_seq_one_letter_code
_entity_poly.pdbx_strand_id
1 'polypeptide(L)'
;MVSLTYGMVGFIQAAGAFFTYFIVMAENGFLPGRLLFIRTQWDSPYINDLEDSYGQQWPYFRRKALEYTCQSAFFAAIVIVQWADLLIAKNRRNSIIEQGFG
;
A
#
# COMPACT_ATOMS: atom_id res chain seq x y z
N MET A 1 8.51 22.77 -14.46
CA MET A 1 8.72 22.46 -13.03
C MET A 1 7.42 22.08 -12.29
N VAL A 2 6.39 21.61 -13.01
CA VAL A 2 5.14 21.07 -12.42
C VAL A 2 5.00 19.57 -12.75
N SER A 3 5.38 19.12 -13.95
CA SER A 3 5.31 17.69 -14.31
C SER A 3 6.35 16.80 -13.60
N LEU A 4 7.53 17.34 -13.25
CA LEU A 4 8.56 16.60 -12.52
C LEU A 4 8.11 16.24 -11.09
N THR A 5 7.48 17.17 -10.38
CA THR A 5 7.06 16.96 -8.99
C THR A 5 5.77 16.15 -8.89
N TYR A 6 4.76 16.41 -9.74
CA TYR A 6 3.49 15.66 -9.66
C TYR A 6 3.57 14.29 -10.34
N GLY A 7 4.34 14.17 -11.42
CA GLY A 7 4.50 12.90 -12.15
C GLY A 7 5.42 11.94 -11.43
N MET A 8 6.65 12.34 -11.09
CA MET A 8 7.64 11.37 -10.56
C MET A 8 7.44 11.05 -9.08
N VAL A 9 7.15 12.04 -8.25
CA VAL A 9 6.93 11.81 -6.80
C VAL A 9 5.63 11.06 -6.57
N GLY A 10 4.56 11.42 -7.28
CA GLY A 10 3.27 10.73 -7.20
C GLY A 10 3.37 9.25 -7.63
N PHE A 11 4.15 8.94 -8.66
CA PHE A 11 4.39 7.55 -9.06
C PHE A 11 5.18 6.76 -8.00
N ILE A 12 6.21 7.37 -7.39
CA ILE A 12 6.99 6.72 -6.32
C ILE A 12 6.10 6.48 -5.10
N GLN A 13 5.26 7.45 -4.73
CA GLN A 13 4.30 7.32 -3.65
C GLN A 13 3.29 6.20 -3.90
N ALA A 14 2.70 6.16 -5.10
CA ALA A 14 1.78 5.10 -5.47
C ALA A 14 2.46 3.73 -5.43
N ALA A 15 3.68 3.61 -5.97
CA ALA A 15 4.44 2.37 -5.95
C ALA A 15 4.75 1.91 -4.51
N GLY A 16 5.15 2.81 -3.63
CA GLY A 16 5.40 2.51 -2.22
C GLY A 16 4.14 2.07 -1.47
N ALA A 17 3.00 2.72 -1.73
CA ALA A 17 1.73 2.33 -1.13
C ALA A 17 1.24 0.96 -1.64
N PHE A 18 1.36 0.69 -2.95
CA PHE A 18 1.07 -0.63 -3.52
C PHE A 18 2.01 -1.72 -2.99
N PHE A 19 3.28 -1.38 -2.74
CA PHE A 19 4.22 -2.30 -2.12
C PHE A 19 3.76 -2.71 -0.71
N THR A 20 3.38 -1.75 0.14
CA THR A 20 2.82 -2.04 1.47
C THR A 20 1.58 -2.93 1.37
N TYR A 21 0.68 -2.68 0.40
CA TYR A 21 -0.49 -3.52 0.17
C TYR A 21 -0.10 -4.98 -0.13
N PHE A 22 0.87 -5.20 -1.01
CA PHE A 22 1.34 -6.54 -1.36
C PHE A 22 2.02 -7.24 -0.19
N ILE A 23 2.79 -6.53 0.63
CA ILE A 23 3.44 -7.10 1.81
C ILE A 23 2.40 -7.54 2.85
N VAL A 24 1.44 -6.68 3.18
CA VAL A 24 0.39 -7.03 4.16
C VAL A 24 -0.42 -8.23 3.70
N MET A 25 -0.76 -8.30 2.41
CA MET A 25 -1.44 -9.49 1.85
C MET A 25 -0.55 -10.74 1.89
N ALA A 26 0.73 -10.63 1.55
CA ALA A 26 1.67 -11.76 1.52
C ALA A 26 1.91 -12.32 2.93
N GLU A 27 2.03 -11.46 3.95
CA GLU A 27 2.14 -11.87 5.35
C GLU A 27 0.90 -12.64 5.83
N ASN A 28 -0.27 -12.33 5.27
CA ASN A 28 -1.53 -13.03 5.54
C ASN A 28 -1.77 -14.23 4.61
N GLY A 29 -0.78 -14.66 3.82
CA GLY A 29 -0.86 -15.86 2.97
C GLY A 29 -1.31 -15.64 1.53
N PHE A 30 -1.66 -14.41 1.17
CA PHE A 30 -2.01 -14.04 -0.21
C PHE A 30 -0.78 -13.47 -0.92
N LEU A 31 0.02 -14.35 -1.53
CA LEU A 31 1.18 -13.94 -2.32
C LEU A 31 0.74 -13.08 -3.53
N PRO A 32 1.56 -12.12 -3.99
CA PRO A 32 1.23 -11.24 -5.12
C PRO A 32 0.83 -11.98 -6.39
N GLY A 33 1.42 -13.16 -6.64
CA GLY A 33 1.06 -14.00 -7.79
C GLY A 33 -0.35 -14.62 -7.69
N ARG A 34 -0.79 -14.97 -6.48
CA ARG A 34 -2.14 -15.52 -6.21
C ARG A 34 -3.21 -14.43 -6.17
N LEU A 35 -2.83 -13.18 -5.88
CA LEU A 35 -3.74 -12.02 -5.90
C LEU A 35 -4.23 -11.64 -7.30
N LEU A 36 -3.50 -12.01 -8.35
CA LEU A 36 -3.93 -11.77 -9.72
C LEU A 36 -5.09 -12.71 -10.06
N PHE A 37 -6.16 -12.15 -10.63
CA PHE A 37 -7.39 -12.85 -11.07
C PHE A 37 -8.34 -13.41 -10.00
N ILE A 38 -8.06 -13.26 -8.70
CA ILE A 38 -8.97 -13.76 -7.64
C ILE A 38 -10.14 -12.83 -7.30
N ARG A 39 -10.26 -11.65 -7.93
CA ARG A 39 -11.26 -10.62 -7.58
C ARG A 39 -12.70 -11.17 -7.57
N THR A 40 -13.07 -11.99 -8.56
CA THR A 40 -14.42 -12.57 -8.68
C THR A 40 -14.72 -13.53 -7.54
N GLN A 41 -13.73 -14.33 -7.13
CA GLN A 41 -13.88 -15.26 -6.00
C GLN A 41 -13.83 -14.53 -4.66
N TRP A 42 -12.97 -13.50 -4.56
CA TRP A 42 -12.80 -12.65 -3.38
C TRP A 42 -14.09 -11.93 -2.98
N ASP A 43 -14.82 -11.40 -3.96
CA ASP A 43 -16.03 -10.61 -3.72
C ASP A 43 -17.31 -11.46 -3.59
N SER A 44 -17.27 -12.72 -3.99
CA SER A 44 -18.41 -13.63 -3.85
C SER A 44 -18.66 -13.99 -2.38
N PRO A 45 -19.85 -13.71 -1.82
CA PRO A 45 -20.21 -14.06 -0.44
C PRO A 45 -20.53 -15.56 -0.29
N TYR A 46 -20.73 -16.27 -1.40
CA TYR A 46 -21.09 -17.69 -1.41
C TYR A 46 -19.87 -18.61 -1.26
N ILE A 47 -18.67 -18.11 -1.51
CA ILE A 47 -17.41 -18.86 -1.40
C ILE A 47 -16.87 -18.63 0.02
N ASN A 48 -16.77 -19.69 0.83
CA ASN A 48 -16.24 -19.59 2.20
C ASN A 48 -14.96 -20.41 2.41
N ASP A 49 -14.46 -20.98 1.33
CA ASP A 49 -13.38 -21.93 1.23
C ASP A 49 -12.27 -21.44 0.28
N LEU A 50 -12.10 -20.10 0.18
CA LEU A 50 -11.06 -19.54 -0.69
C LEU A 50 -9.67 -19.93 -0.14
N GLU A 51 -8.93 -20.70 -0.91
CA GLU A 51 -7.61 -21.18 -0.54
C GLU A 51 -6.53 -20.13 -0.80
N ASP A 52 -5.74 -19.83 0.24
CA ASP A 52 -4.55 -18.98 0.16
C ASP A 52 -3.34 -19.73 -0.42
N SER A 53 -2.15 -19.11 -0.42
CA SER A 53 -0.95 -19.73 -0.99
C SER A 53 -0.31 -20.78 -0.07
N TYR A 54 -0.76 -20.86 1.19
CA TYR A 54 -0.30 -21.82 2.20
C TYR A 54 -1.28 -22.98 2.42
N GLY A 55 -2.38 -23.03 1.66
CA GLY A 55 -3.40 -24.07 1.76
C GLY A 55 -4.44 -23.82 2.86
N GLN A 56 -4.53 -22.62 3.42
CA GLN A 56 -5.58 -22.27 4.40
C GLN A 56 -6.85 -21.80 3.68
N GLN A 57 -8.00 -22.19 4.21
CA GLN A 57 -9.30 -21.75 3.72
C GLN A 57 -9.76 -20.49 4.44
N TRP A 58 -10.16 -19.49 3.67
CA TRP A 58 -10.57 -18.18 4.19
C TRP A 58 -12.08 -17.94 3.99
N PRO A 59 -12.86 -17.78 5.08
CA PRO A 59 -14.27 -17.43 4.99
C PRO A 59 -14.44 -15.96 4.57
N TYR A 60 -15.58 -15.61 3.95
CA TYR A 60 -15.85 -14.28 3.41
C TYR A 60 -15.58 -13.14 4.41
N PHE A 61 -16.04 -13.28 5.65
CA PHE A 61 -15.81 -12.30 6.71
C PHE A 61 -14.32 -12.00 6.96
N ARG A 62 -13.47 -13.04 7.04
CA ARG A 62 -12.02 -12.87 7.28
C ARG A 62 -11.34 -12.20 6.09
N ARG A 63 -11.76 -12.53 4.87
CA ARG A 63 -11.26 -11.88 3.63
C ARG A 63 -11.59 -10.40 3.63
N LYS A 64 -12.83 -10.02 3.96
CA LYS A 64 -13.23 -8.61 4.05
C LYS A 64 -12.52 -7.87 5.18
N ALA A 65 -12.33 -8.50 6.34
CA ALA A 65 -11.53 -7.93 7.42
C ALA A 65 -10.09 -7.62 6.96
N LEU A 66 -9.44 -8.59 6.28
CA LEU A 66 -8.10 -8.40 5.72
C LEU A 66 -8.06 -7.30 4.65
N GLU A 67 -9.09 -7.21 3.81
CA GLU A 67 -9.23 -6.14 2.80
C GLU A 67 -9.27 -4.75 3.46
N TYR A 68 -10.04 -4.58 4.53
CA TYR A 68 -10.08 -3.32 5.30
C TYR A 68 -8.77 -3.00 5.99
N THR A 69 -8.08 -4.02 6.54
CA THR A 69 -6.72 -3.84 7.10
C THR A 69 -5.75 -3.39 6.02
N CYS A 70 -5.80 -3.97 4.83
CA CYS A 70 -4.96 -3.57 3.70
C CYS A 70 -5.24 -2.14 3.23
N GLN A 71 -6.51 -1.73 3.17
CA GLN A 71 -6.88 -0.34 2.85
C GLN A 71 -6.35 0.65 3.89
N SER A 72 -6.42 0.27 5.17
CA SER A 72 -5.91 1.09 6.27
C SER A 72 -4.38 1.21 6.23
N ALA A 73 -3.68 0.11 5.95
CA ALA A 73 -2.22 0.10 5.78
C ALA A 73 -1.78 0.92 4.55
N PHE A 74 -2.52 0.83 3.44
CA PHE A 74 -2.28 1.63 2.25
C PHE A 74 -2.44 3.12 2.54
N PHE A 75 -3.49 3.51 3.27
CA PHE A 75 -3.70 4.89 3.70
C PHE A 75 -2.57 5.38 4.62
N ALA A 76 -2.17 4.57 5.60
CA ALA A 76 -1.05 4.90 6.48
C ALA A 76 0.26 5.09 5.70
N ALA A 77 0.54 4.22 4.70
CA ALA A 77 1.70 4.36 3.82
C ALA A 77 1.69 5.67 3.02
N ILE A 78 0.53 6.06 2.49
CA ILE A 78 0.36 7.35 1.80
C ILE A 78 0.70 8.51 2.74
N VAL A 79 0.18 8.50 3.97
CA VAL A 79 0.42 9.57 4.96
C VAL A 79 1.91 9.68 5.29
N ILE A 80 2.61 8.56 5.45
CA ILE A 80 4.06 8.55 5.72
C ILE A 80 4.84 9.17 4.55
N VAL A 81 4.52 8.80 3.31
CA VAL A 81 5.18 9.38 2.13
C VAL A 81 4.88 10.87 2.01
N GLN A 82 3.65 11.30 2.31
CA GLN A 82 3.32 12.74 2.35
C GLN A 82 4.18 13.50 3.37
N TRP A 83 4.47 12.92 4.53
CA TRP A 83 5.36 13.57 5.50
C TRP A 83 6.78 13.73 4.96
N ALA A 84 7.29 12.73 4.22
CA ALA A 84 8.58 12.83 3.55
C ALA A 84 8.58 13.93 2.47
N ASP A 85 7.51 14.00 1.67
CA ASP A 85 7.34 15.04 0.64
C ASP A 85 7.27 16.45 1.25
N LEU A 86 6.58 16.61 2.39
CA LEU A 86 6.52 17.86 3.13
C LEU A 86 7.89 18.30 3.66
N LEU A 87 8.69 17.36 4.18
CA LEU A 87 10.05 17.64 4.65
C LEU A 87 10.96 18.10 3.51
N ILE A 88 10.87 17.46 2.34
CA ILE A 88 11.65 17.81 1.15
C ILE A 88 11.19 19.16 0.58
N ALA A 89 9.87 19.39 0.52
CA ALA A 89 9.30 20.64 0.02
C ALA A 89 9.68 21.86 0.89
N LYS A 90 9.91 21.65 2.19
CA LYS A 90 10.38 22.69 3.12
C LYS A 90 11.79 23.20 2.78
N ASN A 91 12.63 22.39 2.14
CA ASN A 91 14.04 22.70 1.83
C ASN A 91 14.31 22.79 0.32
N ARG A 92 13.64 23.72 -0.38
CA ARG A 92 13.78 23.89 -1.85
C ARG A 92 15.08 24.55 -2.34
N ARG A 93 15.92 25.13 -1.46
CA ARG A 93 17.17 25.83 -1.88
C ARG A 93 18.42 25.59 -1.03
N ASN A 94 18.33 25.20 0.24
CA ASN A 94 19.49 24.83 1.07
C ASN A 94 19.44 23.35 1.48
N SER A 95 20.62 22.74 1.63
CA SER A 95 20.76 21.36 2.12
C SER A 95 20.22 21.24 3.55
N ILE A 96 19.61 20.10 3.89
CA ILE A 96 19.05 19.80 5.23
C ILE A 96 20.07 20.06 6.36
N ILE A 97 21.36 19.96 6.05
CA ILE A 97 22.48 20.09 6.99
C ILE A 97 22.87 21.57 7.22
N GLU A 98 22.66 22.47 6.26
CA GLU A 98 23.04 23.89 6.38
C GLU A 98 22.00 24.75 7.10
N GLN A 99 20.72 24.35 7.09
CA GLN A 99 19.64 25.26 7.49
C GLN A 99 19.41 25.32 9.00
N GLY A 100 19.82 24.30 9.77
CA GLY A 100 19.62 24.23 11.21
C GLY A 100 18.14 24.17 11.63
N PHE A 101 17.81 23.35 12.63
CA PHE A 101 16.52 23.48 13.32
C PHE A 101 16.60 24.67 14.26
N GLY A 102 16.40 25.88 13.72
CA GLY A 102 16.07 27.09 14.47
C GLY A 102 14.58 27.22 14.67
#